data_AF-A0A2J6QZZ1-F1
#
_entry.id   AF-A0A2J6QZZ1-F1
#
_cell.length_a   1.000
_cell.length_b   1.000
_cell.length_c   1.000
_cell.angle_alpha   90.00
_cell.angle_beta   90.00
_cell.angle_gamma   90.00
#
_symmetry.space_group_name_H-M   'P 1'
#
loop_
_entity.id
_entity.type
_entity.pdbx_description
1 polymer ?
#
loop_
_entity_poly.entity_id
_entity_poly.type
_entity_poly.pdbx_seq_one_letter_code
_entity_poly.pdbx_strand_id
1 'polypeptide(L)'
;KDTLPEGFPKSIESSLVWTGAEMEKKRDEWCLVLRKEDIESLENALRHFDSKSISRNELDSRTFPLEEGLANRLRSISYECYSGRGFVVIQGLDPTKYSEEQNAILFIGISTYVAPQRGFQDTERSHVLAHIYPKTAVNDINTVKQTPAFVDGAMAFHTDSGDVLALHSMNVDAAGRLLLASSCQVYNELAANRPDIIHLLSEDWVMDTYKDYAMFPPQTMPLLYSFDDKVILNVSRYSITGIGAIQRNPDLPPVTEAQLEALNAIHILGLKNGFALPNEPGDIVYINNMAMIHGREAMNSSNDVKTVQRLSKRHKMRLHLRDPQRAWKLPRQLQPVWDNIYGPNQED
;
A
#
# COMPACT_ATOMS: atom_id res chain seq x y z
N LYS A 1 6.12 30.74 5.83
CA LYS A 1 6.61 30.59 7.22
C LYS A 1 8.00 29.97 7.11
N ASP A 2 9.03 30.56 7.72
CA ASP A 2 10.44 30.15 7.50
C ASP A 2 10.92 29.09 8.50
N THR A 3 10.09 28.72 9.47
CA THR A 3 10.37 27.72 10.49
C THR A 3 9.35 26.58 10.41
N LEU A 4 9.73 25.40 10.89
CA LEU A 4 8.84 24.24 10.99
C LEU A 4 7.79 24.42 12.10
N PRO A 5 6.62 23.76 11.98
CA PRO A 5 5.66 23.68 13.08
C PRO A 5 6.26 22.98 14.30
N GLU A 6 5.72 23.27 15.49
CA GLU A 6 6.19 22.69 16.73
C GLU A 6 6.10 21.15 16.70
N GLY A 7 7.12 20.48 17.27
CA GLY A 7 7.22 19.02 17.31
C GLY A 7 7.85 18.39 16.07
N PHE A 8 7.89 19.07 14.92
CA PHE A 8 8.45 18.52 13.69
C PHE A 8 9.98 18.61 13.63
N PRO A 9 10.69 17.51 13.30
CA PRO A 9 12.16 17.50 13.27
C PRO A 9 12.69 18.25 12.04
N LYS A 10 13.86 18.89 12.17
CA LYS A 10 14.53 19.56 11.03
C LYS A 10 14.87 18.61 9.89
N SER A 11 15.22 17.38 10.23
CA SER A 11 15.49 16.28 9.32
C SER A 11 15.23 14.96 10.05
N ILE A 12 14.82 13.95 9.30
CA ILE A 12 14.74 12.56 9.72
C ILE A 12 16.07 11.89 9.35
N GLU A 13 16.64 11.16 10.30
CA GLU A 13 17.84 10.34 10.11
C GLU A 13 17.49 8.88 10.45
N SER A 14 17.25 8.06 9.43
CA SER A 14 16.92 6.64 9.61
C SER A 14 17.10 5.86 8.30
N SER A 15 17.05 4.53 8.37
CA SER A 15 17.07 3.64 7.20
C SER A 15 15.89 3.86 6.24
N LEU A 16 14.82 4.53 6.69
CA LEU A 16 13.69 4.90 5.84
C LEU A 16 14.00 6.06 4.90
N VAL A 17 15.12 6.77 5.08
CA VAL A 17 15.51 7.92 4.25
C VAL A 17 16.42 7.44 3.13
N TRP A 18 15.88 7.41 1.92
CA TRP A 18 16.59 6.97 0.71
C TRP A 18 15.97 7.58 -0.54
N THR A 19 16.74 7.56 -1.63
CA THR A 19 16.30 7.92 -2.97
C THR A 19 16.18 6.68 -3.86
N GLY A 20 15.33 6.76 -4.89
CA GLY A 20 15.11 5.67 -5.84
C GLY A 20 16.39 5.29 -6.57
N ALA A 21 17.22 6.27 -6.94
CA ALA A 21 18.52 6.04 -7.55
C ALA A 21 19.51 5.26 -6.66
N GLU A 22 19.39 5.36 -5.33
CA GLU A 22 20.15 4.52 -4.40
C GLU A 22 19.58 3.11 -4.35
N MET A 23 18.25 2.97 -4.26
CA MET A 23 17.58 1.67 -4.21
C MET A 23 17.80 0.86 -5.49
N GLU A 24 17.76 1.47 -6.67
CA GLU A 24 18.03 0.79 -7.94
C GLU A 24 19.41 0.12 -7.98
N LYS A 25 20.41 0.67 -7.27
CA LYS A 25 21.77 0.11 -7.17
C LYS A 25 21.90 -0.98 -6.10
N LYS A 26 20.89 -1.13 -5.24
CA LYS A 26 20.89 -1.99 -4.05
C LYS A 26 19.84 -3.09 -4.11
N ARG A 27 19.56 -3.58 -5.32
CA ARG A 27 18.55 -4.60 -5.58
C ARG A 27 18.63 -5.79 -4.63
N ASP A 28 19.83 -6.29 -4.38
CA ASP A 28 20.06 -7.46 -3.54
C ASP A 28 19.76 -7.22 -2.06
N GLU A 29 19.71 -5.95 -1.61
CA GLU A 29 19.32 -5.59 -0.24
C GLU A 29 17.80 -5.66 -0.07
N TRP A 30 17.02 -5.37 -1.14
CA TRP A 30 15.57 -5.26 -1.06
C TRP A 30 14.74 -6.34 -1.76
N CYS A 31 15.39 -7.15 -2.58
CA CYS A 31 14.78 -8.23 -3.33
C CYS A 31 15.14 -9.59 -2.73
N LEU A 32 14.16 -10.25 -2.12
CA LEU A 32 14.27 -11.63 -1.68
C LEU A 32 13.95 -12.58 -2.84
N VAL A 33 14.98 -13.12 -3.49
CA VAL A 33 14.79 -14.15 -4.52
C VAL A 33 14.63 -15.51 -3.86
N LEU A 34 13.50 -16.17 -4.11
CA LEU A 34 13.22 -17.53 -3.66
C LEU A 34 14.07 -18.52 -4.45
N ARG A 35 14.75 -19.39 -3.73
CA ARG A 35 15.53 -20.50 -4.29
C ARG A 35 14.63 -21.72 -4.49
N LYS A 36 15.13 -22.72 -5.18
CA LYS A 36 14.39 -23.96 -5.43
C LYS A 36 13.93 -24.62 -4.12
N GLU A 37 14.78 -24.63 -3.11
CA GLU A 37 14.47 -25.20 -1.79
C GLU A 37 13.40 -24.39 -1.06
N ASP A 38 13.38 -23.06 -1.25
CA ASP A 38 12.32 -22.20 -0.70
C ASP A 38 10.96 -22.54 -1.35
N ILE A 39 10.93 -22.71 -2.67
CA ILE A 39 9.72 -23.11 -3.42
C ILE A 39 9.23 -24.49 -2.98
N GLU A 40 10.14 -25.47 -2.84
CA GLU A 40 9.80 -26.80 -2.34
C GLU A 40 9.20 -26.74 -0.91
N SER A 41 9.76 -25.88 -0.04
CA SER A 41 9.21 -25.66 1.31
C SER A 41 7.79 -25.07 1.26
N LEU A 42 7.54 -24.07 0.41
CA LEU A 42 6.21 -23.47 0.22
C LEU A 42 5.19 -24.48 -0.31
N GLU A 43 5.58 -25.32 -1.27
CA GLU A 43 4.70 -26.35 -1.81
C GLU A 43 4.42 -27.48 -0.81
N ASN A 44 5.39 -27.82 0.04
CA ASN A 44 5.17 -28.73 1.17
C ASN A 44 4.16 -28.15 2.18
N ALA A 45 4.30 -26.87 2.52
CA ALA A 45 3.37 -26.18 3.41
C ALA A 45 1.95 -26.11 2.84
N LEU A 46 1.83 -25.82 1.54
CA LEU A 46 0.55 -25.84 0.83
C LEU A 46 -0.11 -27.22 0.88
N ARG A 47 0.63 -28.29 0.54
CA ARG A 47 0.13 -29.68 0.64
C ARG A 47 -0.29 -30.03 2.07
N HIS A 48 0.48 -29.58 3.07
CA HIS A 48 0.15 -29.80 4.47
C HIS A 48 -1.17 -29.13 4.86
N PHE A 49 -1.36 -27.86 4.48
CA PHE A 49 -2.59 -27.12 4.74
C PHE A 49 -3.80 -27.77 4.06
N ASP A 50 -3.68 -28.08 2.77
CA ASP A 50 -4.74 -28.75 1.99
C ASP A 50 -5.15 -30.10 2.60
N SER A 51 -4.20 -30.83 3.20
CA SER A 51 -4.46 -32.14 3.84
C SER A 51 -5.28 -32.06 5.14
N LYS A 52 -5.36 -30.89 5.78
CA LYS A 52 -6.03 -30.73 7.08
C LYS A 52 -7.53 -30.50 7.00
N SER A 53 -8.08 -30.16 5.83
CA SER A 53 -9.51 -29.84 5.65
C SER A 53 -10.04 -28.79 6.65
N ILE A 54 -9.18 -27.87 7.09
CA ILE A 54 -9.51 -26.78 8.03
C ILE A 54 -9.88 -25.51 7.28
N SER A 55 -10.56 -24.60 7.96
CA SER A 55 -10.99 -23.35 7.33
C SER A 55 -9.80 -22.49 6.91
N ARG A 56 -9.92 -21.77 5.79
CA ARG A 56 -8.93 -20.78 5.33
C ARG A 56 -8.70 -19.65 6.34
N ASN A 57 -9.69 -19.41 7.22
CA ASN A 57 -9.56 -18.44 8.30
C ASN A 57 -8.54 -18.89 9.38
N GLU A 58 -8.26 -20.19 9.45
CA GLU A 58 -7.28 -20.80 10.37
C GLU A 58 -5.85 -20.82 9.79
N LEU A 59 -5.63 -20.18 8.63
CA LEU A 59 -4.32 -20.08 8.00
C LEU A 59 -3.39 -19.17 8.84
N ASP A 60 -2.41 -19.78 9.48
CA ASP A 60 -1.38 -19.18 10.31
C ASP A 60 -0.04 -19.92 10.11
N SER A 61 1.03 -19.49 10.79
CA SER A 61 2.35 -20.12 10.65
C SER A 61 2.41 -21.55 11.20
N ARG A 62 1.46 -21.98 12.05
CA ARG A 62 1.37 -23.34 12.58
C ARG A 62 0.65 -24.28 11.62
N THR A 63 -0.32 -23.75 10.86
CA THR A 63 -1.05 -24.50 9.83
C THR A 63 -0.39 -24.43 8.45
N PHE A 64 0.56 -23.51 8.26
CA PHE A 64 1.41 -23.38 7.07
C PHE A 64 2.92 -23.47 7.43
N PRO A 65 3.42 -24.65 7.82
CA PRO A 65 4.78 -24.80 8.36
C PRO A 65 5.84 -24.68 7.26
N LEU A 66 6.83 -23.80 7.47
CA LEU A 66 7.98 -23.62 6.58
C LEU A 66 9.27 -24.10 7.23
N GLU A 67 10.25 -24.41 6.38
CA GLU A 67 11.63 -24.66 6.82
C GLU A 67 12.18 -23.43 7.53
N GLU A 68 12.92 -23.65 8.61
CA GLU A 68 13.36 -22.59 9.53
C GLU A 68 14.13 -21.47 8.81
N GLY A 69 14.96 -21.83 7.83
CA GLY A 69 15.72 -20.87 7.03
C GLY A 69 14.85 -19.89 6.25
N LEU A 70 13.77 -20.38 5.62
CA LEU A 70 12.83 -19.52 4.89
C LEU A 70 11.96 -18.72 5.87
N ALA A 71 11.45 -19.36 6.92
CA ALA A 71 10.66 -18.69 7.96
C ALA A 71 11.39 -17.49 8.56
N ASN A 72 12.69 -17.63 8.87
CA ASN A 72 13.52 -16.55 9.41
C ASN A 72 13.73 -15.40 8.41
N ARG A 73 13.96 -15.71 7.13
CA ARG A 73 14.10 -14.70 6.05
C ARG A 73 12.78 -13.96 5.80
N LEU A 74 11.64 -14.64 5.90
CA LEU A 74 10.33 -13.99 5.83
C LEU A 74 10.07 -13.14 7.08
N ARG A 75 10.49 -13.59 8.26
CA ARG A 75 10.35 -12.80 9.49
C ARG A 75 11.17 -11.51 9.46
N SER A 76 12.35 -11.51 8.83
CA SER A 76 13.16 -10.29 8.67
C SER A 76 12.48 -9.24 7.79
N ILE A 77 11.55 -9.62 6.90
CA ILE A 77 10.75 -8.67 6.11
C ILE A 77 9.96 -7.73 7.03
N SER A 78 9.41 -8.25 8.13
CA SER A 78 8.72 -7.39 9.11
C SER A 78 9.64 -6.29 9.64
N TYR A 79 10.85 -6.69 10.06
CA TYR A 79 11.84 -5.74 10.53
C TYR A 79 12.17 -4.70 9.46
N GLU A 80 12.42 -5.13 8.21
CA GLU A 80 12.73 -4.24 7.11
C GLU A 80 11.60 -3.25 6.80
N CYS A 81 10.34 -3.66 6.91
CA CYS A 81 9.19 -2.77 6.76
C CYS A 81 9.11 -1.72 7.88
N TYR A 82 9.15 -2.12 9.15
CA TYR A 82 8.92 -1.17 10.25
C TYR A 82 10.14 -0.36 10.68
N SER A 83 11.35 -0.90 10.50
CA SER A 83 12.58 -0.35 11.08
C SER A 83 13.75 -0.28 10.09
N GLY A 84 13.71 -1.02 8.99
CA GLY A 84 14.66 -0.92 7.90
C GLY A 84 14.25 0.13 6.88
N ARG A 85 14.35 -0.23 5.60
CA ARG A 85 14.08 0.67 4.46
C ARG A 85 12.61 0.89 4.13
N GLY A 86 11.69 0.15 4.75
CA GLY A 86 10.25 0.35 4.56
C GLY A 86 9.58 -0.52 3.50
N PHE A 87 10.32 -1.38 2.78
CA PHE A 87 9.72 -2.30 1.81
C PHE A 87 10.60 -3.51 1.48
N VAL A 88 10.01 -4.61 1.02
CA VAL A 88 10.72 -5.78 0.45
C VAL A 88 9.92 -6.30 -0.75
N VAL A 89 10.60 -6.79 -1.78
CA VAL A 89 9.98 -7.57 -2.87
C VAL A 89 10.45 -9.02 -2.78
N ILE A 90 9.52 -9.97 -2.82
CA ILE A 90 9.80 -11.39 -3.00
C ILE A 90 9.59 -11.76 -4.46
N GLN A 91 10.51 -12.52 -5.04
CA GLN A 91 10.44 -13.01 -6.41
C GLN A 91 10.71 -14.51 -6.51
N GLY A 92 10.23 -15.14 -7.58
CA GLY A 92 10.51 -16.54 -7.90
C GLY A 92 9.30 -17.47 -7.84
N LEU A 93 8.13 -16.98 -7.42
CA LEU A 93 6.86 -17.71 -7.57
C LEU A 93 6.40 -17.69 -9.04
N ASP A 94 5.78 -18.78 -9.47
CA ASP A 94 5.09 -18.87 -10.76
C ASP A 94 3.60 -19.11 -10.50
N PRO A 95 2.74 -18.08 -10.58
CA PRO A 95 1.33 -18.20 -10.24
C PRO A 95 0.57 -19.16 -11.16
N THR A 96 1.09 -19.45 -12.36
CA THR A 96 0.43 -20.32 -13.34
C THR A 96 0.46 -21.81 -12.97
N LYS A 97 1.31 -22.18 -12.00
CA LYS A 97 1.43 -23.56 -11.50
C LYS A 97 0.40 -23.94 -10.44
N TYR A 98 -0.31 -22.95 -9.91
CA TYR A 98 -1.22 -23.12 -8.78
C TYR A 98 -2.64 -22.71 -9.18
N SER A 99 -3.65 -23.32 -8.57
CA SER A 99 -5.01 -22.81 -8.70
C SER A 99 -5.13 -21.40 -8.10
N GLU A 100 -6.21 -20.67 -8.42
CA GLU A 100 -6.46 -19.36 -7.80
C GLU A 100 -6.50 -19.44 -6.27
N GLU A 101 -7.15 -20.50 -5.74
CA GLU A 101 -7.21 -20.76 -4.31
C GLU A 101 -5.83 -21.06 -3.71
N GLN A 102 -5.03 -21.90 -4.37
CA GLN A 102 -3.69 -22.22 -3.90
C GLN A 102 -2.77 -20.99 -3.91
N ASN A 103 -2.88 -20.12 -4.91
CA ASN A 103 -2.17 -18.84 -4.92
C ASN A 103 -2.57 -17.94 -3.74
N ALA A 104 -3.87 -17.90 -3.39
CA ALA A 104 -4.33 -17.17 -2.21
C ALA A 104 -3.77 -17.77 -0.92
N ILE A 105 -3.73 -19.11 -0.79
CA ILE A 105 -3.16 -19.81 0.37
C ILE A 105 -1.66 -19.54 0.47
N LEU A 106 -0.91 -19.62 -0.64
CA LEU A 106 0.52 -19.29 -0.69
C LEU A 106 0.76 -17.84 -0.23
N PHE A 107 0.03 -16.88 -0.80
CA PHE A 107 0.20 -15.47 -0.46
C PHE A 107 -0.10 -15.18 1.01
N ILE A 108 -1.22 -15.70 1.53
CA ILE A 108 -1.58 -15.52 2.93
C ILE A 108 -0.58 -16.26 3.83
N GLY A 109 -0.25 -17.51 3.51
CA GLY A 109 0.68 -18.37 4.24
C GLY A 109 2.06 -17.73 4.41
N ILE A 110 2.67 -17.26 3.33
CA ILE A 110 3.92 -16.48 3.34
C ILE A 110 3.77 -15.24 4.24
N SER A 111 2.67 -14.50 4.07
CA SER A 111 2.43 -13.26 4.80
C SER A 111 2.28 -13.46 6.31
N THR A 112 1.91 -14.66 6.79
CA THR A 112 1.82 -14.97 8.22
C THR A 112 3.18 -14.90 8.93
N TYR A 113 4.27 -15.18 8.22
CA TYR A 113 5.64 -15.07 8.74
C TYR A 113 6.16 -13.63 8.73
N VAL A 114 5.64 -12.81 7.81
CA VAL A 114 5.95 -11.38 7.74
C VAL A 114 5.23 -10.65 8.88
N ALA A 115 3.90 -10.73 8.93
CA ALA A 115 3.12 -10.04 9.94
C ALA A 115 1.90 -10.89 10.33
N PRO A 116 1.74 -11.21 11.63
CA PRO A 116 0.77 -12.21 12.07
C PRO A 116 -0.69 -11.73 12.00
N GLN A 117 -0.94 -10.42 12.02
CA GLN A 117 -2.30 -9.87 12.02
C GLN A 117 -2.68 -9.41 10.61
N ARG A 118 -3.84 -9.86 10.14
CA ARG A 118 -4.47 -9.41 8.89
C ARG A 118 -5.56 -8.39 9.19
N GLY A 119 -5.63 -7.36 8.37
CA GLY A 119 -6.65 -6.32 8.45
C GLY A 119 -7.78 -6.54 7.45
N PHE A 120 -8.97 -6.05 7.81
CA PHE A 120 -10.14 -6.04 6.94
C PHE A 120 -9.97 -5.08 5.76
N GLN A 121 -10.57 -5.45 4.65
CA GLN A 121 -10.55 -4.73 3.39
C GLN A 121 -11.88 -4.02 3.10
N ASP A 122 -12.92 -4.32 3.88
CA ASP A 122 -14.28 -3.81 3.74
C ASP A 122 -14.83 -3.22 5.03
N THR A 123 -15.94 -2.51 4.91
CA THR A 123 -16.61 -1.86 6.05
C THR A 123 -17.37 -2.84 6.93
N GLU A 124 -17.80 -3.97 6.36
CA GLU A 124 -18.51 -5.05 7.08
C GLU A 124 -17.56 -5.96 7.86
N ARG A 125 -16.25 -5.85 7.62
CA ARG A 125 -15.20 -6.61 8.31
C ARG A 125 -15.35 -8.12 8.10
N SER A 126 -15.69 -8.51 6.87
CA SER A 126 -15.88 -9.91 6.49
C SER A 126 -14.73 -10.45 5.62
N HIS A 127 -13.99 -9.57 4.95
CA HIS A 127 -12.89 -9.98 4.05
C HIS A 127 -11.55 -9.36 4.44
N VAL A 128 -10.51 -10.20 4.51
CA VAL A 128 -9.12 -9.77 4.76
C VAL A 128 -8.25 -9.75 3.48
N LEU A 129 -8.67 -10.49 2.45
CA LEU A 129 -8.02 -10.57 1.14
C LEU A 129 -8.88 -9.83 0.10
N ALA A 130 -8.27 -8.92 -0.65
CA ALA A 130 -8.94 -8.23 -1.75
C ALA A 130 -8.30 -8.59 -3.09
N HIS A 131 -9.12 -8.79 -4.12
CA HIS A 131 -8.65 -8.93 -5.49
C HIS A 131 -8.79 -7.60 -6.24
N ILE A 132 -7.74 -7.20 -6.95
CA ILE A 132 -7.64 -5.94 -7.68
C ILE A 132 -7.51 -6.25 -9.17
N TYR A 133 -8.60 -6.00 -9.91
CA TYR A 133 -8.67 -6.08 -11.36
C TYR A 133 -9.12 -4.73 -11.96
N PRO A 134 -8.77 -4.44 -13.22
CA PRO A 134 -9.36 -3.35 -13.99
C PRO A 134 -10.87 -3.53 -14.15
N LYS A 135 -11.63 -2.43 -13.98
CA LYS A 135 -13.09 -2.44 -14.10
C LYS A 135 -13.63 -2.91 -15.44
N THR A 136 -12.90 -2.70 -16.53
CA THR A 136 -13.35 -3.13 -17.87
C THR A 136 -13.47 -4.65 -18.01
N ALA A 137 -13.00 -5.42 -17.02
CA ALA A 137 -13.20 -6.86 -16.92
C ALA A 137 -14.56 -7.26 -16.31
N VAL A 138 -15.37 -6.31 -15.80
CA VAL A 138 -16.67 -6.54 -15.15
C VAL A 138 -17.78 -5.87 -15.97
N ASN A 139 -18.74 -6.65 -16.46
CA ASN A 139 -19.81 -6.21 -17.38
C ASN A 139 -20.93 -5.34 -16.76
N ASP A 140 -20.78 -4.89 -15.51
CA ASP A 140 -21.87 -4.21 -14.80
C ASP A 140 -21.46 -2.80 -14.35
N ILE A 141 -21.97 -1.80 -15.07
CA ILE A 141 -21.63 -0.37 -14.91
C ILE A 141 -22.32 0.25 -13.68
N ASN A 142 -23.39 -0.38 -13.17
CA ASN A 142 -24.28 0.22 -12.17
C ASN A 142 -23.98 -0.17 -10.71
N THR A 143 -23.06 -1.11 -10.46
CA THR A 143 -22.79 -1.66 -9.12
C THR A 143 -21.40 -1.32 -8.56
N VAL A 144 -20.55 -0.61 -9.31
CA VAL A 144 -19.10 -0.60 -9.04
C VAL A 144 -18.58 0.75 -8.56
N LYS A 145 -18.07 0.79 -7.31
CA LYS A 145 -17.38 1.95 -6.71
C LYS A 145 -16.22 2.40 -7.61
N GLN A 146 -16.27 3.62 -8.12
CA GLN A 146 -15.24 4.18 -9.02
C GLN A 146 -13.92 4.55 -8.29
N THR A 147 -13.34 3.72 -7.42
CA THR A 147 -12.09 4.11 -6.73
C THR A 147 -10.84 3.98 -7.62
N PRO A 148 -9.77 4.76 -7.35
CA PRO A 148 -8.55 4.81 -8.19
C PRO A 148 -7.87 3.46 -8.43
N ALA A 149 -7.93 2.53 -7.48
CA ALA A 149 -7.28 1.22 -7.58
C ALA A 149 -7.80 0.35 -8.74
N PHE A 150 -9.04 0.58 -9.18
CA PHE A 150 -9.72 -0.23 -10.19
C PHE A 150 -9.94 0.50 -11.54
N VAL A 151 -9.45 1.73 -11.71
CA VAL A 151 -9.47 2.42 -13.02
C VAL A 151 -8.12 2.30 -13.72
N ASP A 152 -8.11 2.36 -15.05
CA ASP A 152 -6.88 2.41 -15.85
C ASP A 152 -6.37 3.86 -15.90
N GLY A 153 -5.10 4.08 -15.55
CA GLY A 153 -4.48 5.41 -15.54
C GLY A 153 -3.33 5.53 -14.56
N ALA A 154 -2.55 6.60 -14.70
CA ALA A 154 -1.54 6.94 -13.70
C ALA A 154 -2.22 7.24 -12.36
N MET A 155 -1.58 6.80 -11.27
CA MET A 155 -2.01 7.15 -9.92
C MET A 155 -0.94 8.04 -9.31
N ALA A 156 -1.36 9.23 -8.85
CA ALA A 156 -0.50 10.09 -8.05
C ALA A 156 0.00 9.34 -6.82
N PHE A 157 1.15 9.77 -6.29
CA PHE A 157 1.67 9.22 -5.05
C PHE A 157 0.67 9.45 -3.91
N HIS A 158 0.38 8.39 -3.18
CA HIS A 158 -0.57 8.34 -2.06
C HIS A 158 -0.14 7.29 -1.04
N THR A 159 -0.83 7.28 0.10
CA THR A 159 -0.85 6.19 1.05
C THR A 159 -2.22 5.55 1.09
N ASP A 160 -2.26 4.27 1.38
CA ASP A 160 -3.48 3.55 1.74
C ASP A 160 -3.73 3.72 3.26
N SER A 161 -4.64 2.93 3.83
CA SER A 161 -4.79 2.80 5.28
C SER A 161 -4.13 1.50 5.78
N GLY A 162 -3.73 1.47 7.06
CA GLY A 162 -3.08 0.31 7.67
C GLY A 162 -1.54 0.40 7.69
N ASP A 163 -0.91 -0.54 8.41
CA ASP A 163 0.54 -0.53 8.67
C ASP A 163 1.34 -1.02 7.46
N VAL A 164 1.19 -2.29 7.08
CA VAL A 164 1.92 -2.92 5.98
C VAL A 164 0.96 -3.32 4.87
N LEU A 165 1.15 -2.73 3.70
CA LEU A 165 0.47 -3.12 2.47
C LEU A 165 1.23 -4.28 1.83
N ALA A 166 0.55 -5.39 1.57
CA ALA A 166 1.11 -6.50 0.79
C ALA A 166 0.34 -6.67 -0.53
N LEU A 167 1.06 -6.78 -1.64
CA LEU A 167 0.48 -6.98 -2.97
C LEU A 167 1.15 -8.15 -3.67
N HIS A 168 0.38 -9.15 -4.07
CA HIS A 168 0.83 -10.26 -4.90
C HIS A 168 0.36 -10.09 -6.34
N SER A 169 1.29 -10.04 -7.29
CA SER A 169 1.02 -9.89 -8.71
C SER A 169 0.68 -11.23 -9.35
N MET A 170 -0.60 -11.50 -9.61
CA MET A 170 -1.05 -12.71 -10.29
C MET A 170 -0.89 -12.60 -11.80
N ASN A 171 -1.20 -11.42 -12.32
CA ASN A 171 -0.98 -11.06 -13.70
C ASN A 171 -0.64 -9.58 -13.80
N VAL A 172 0.22 -9.22 -14.75
CA VAL A 172 0.75 -7.87 -14.91
C VAL A 172 0.61 -7.42 -16.36
N ASP A 173 0.48 -6.11 -16.55
CA ASP A 173 0.67 -5.51 -17.87
C ASP A 173 2.12 -4.99 -17.97
N ALA A 174 2.61 -4.85 -19.21
CA ALA A 174 3.95 -4.33 -19.46
C ALA A 174 4.13 -2.86 -19.01
N ALA A 175 3.04 -2.10 -18.90
CA ALA A 175 3.00 -0.73 -18.41
C ALA A 175 2.26 -0.63 -17.07
N GLY A 176 2.28 0.52 -16.43
CA GLY A 176 1.57 0.73 -15.16
C GLY A 176 2.26 0.09 -13.95
N ARG A 177 3.61 0.12 -13.91
CA ARG A 177 4.38 -0.41 -12.78
C ARG A 177 4.05 0.37 -11.50
N LEU A 178 4.23 -0.31 -10.36
CA LEU A 178 4.09 0.29 -9.05
C LEU A 178 5.30 1.21 -8.80
N LEU A 179 5.03 2.48 -8.56
CA LEU A 179 6.02 3.46 -8.15
C LEU A 179 6.09 3.50 -6.63
N LEU A 180 7.30 3.61 -6.07
CA LEU A 180 7.53 3.70 -4.64
C LEU A 180 8.52 4.81 -4.31
N ALA A 181 8.22 5.60 -3.27
CA ALA A 181 9.12 6.61 -2.73
C ALA A 181 9.04 6.63 -1.19
N SER A 182 10.16 6.98 -0.55
CA SER A 182 10.21 7.22 0.89
C SER A 182 9.48 8.52 1.25
N SER A 183 8.49 8.44 2.14
CA SER A 183 7.83 9.64 2.68
C SER A 183 8.77 10.43 3.59
N CYS A 184 9.72 9.77 4.26
CA CYS A 184 10.74 10.43 5.08
C CYS A 184 11.71 11.26 4.23
N GLN A 185 12.11 10.77 3.05
CA GLN A 185 12.94 11.54 2.11
C GLN A 185 12.16 12.74 1.54
N VAL A 186 10.91 12.54 1.16
CA VAL A 186 10.01 13.64 0.72
C VAL A 186 9.85 14.68 1.83
N TYR A 187 9.66 14.25 3.08
CA TYR A 187 9.60 15.13 4.23
C TYR A 187 10.88 15.95 4.39
N ASN A 188 12.05 15.33 4.33
CA ASN A 188 13.33 16.04 4.47
C ASN A 188 13.49 17.16 3.41
N GLU A 189 13.10 16.90 2.17
CA GLU A 189 13.13 17.93 1.12
C GLU A 189 12.14 19.06 1.38
N LEU A 190 10.92 18.75 1.83
CA LEU A 190 9.92 19.76 2.20
C LEU A 190 10.35 20.56 3.43
N ALA A 191 10.88 19.92 4.46
CA ALA A 191 11.29 20.57 5.69
C ALA A 191 12.45 21.55 5.46
N ALA A 192 13.37 21.21 4.55
CA ALA A 192 14.50 22.07 4.20
C ALA A 192 14.11 23.26 3.30
N ASN A 193 13.19 23.05 2.35
CA ASN A 193 12.95 24.02 1.27
C ASN A 193 11.57 24.69 1.31
N ARG A 194 10.57 24.05 1.92
CA ARG A 194 9.16 24.45 1.98
C ARG A 194 8.52 24.18 3.34
N PRO A 195 9.07 24.76 4.44
CA PRO A 195 8.47 24.63 5.77
C PRO A 195 7.01 25.10 5.82
N ASP A 196 6.59 26.03 4.95
CA ASP A 196 5.20 26.44 4.78
C ASP A 196 4.27 25.29 4.36
N ILE A 197 4.73 24.36 3.52
CA ILE A 197 3.97 23.15 3.17
C ILE A 197 3.89 22.20 4.37
N ILE A 198 4.94 22.09 5.18
CA ILE A 198 4.90 21.26 6.41
C ILE A 198 3.84 21.78 7.38
N HIS A 199 3.75 23.11 7.58
CA HIS A 199 2.66 23.71 8.35
C HIS A 199 1.30 23.31 7.78
N LEU A 200 1.08 23.53 6.49
CA LEU A 200 -0.22 23.26 5.86
C LEU A 200 -0.61 21.77 5.95
N LEU A 201 0.32 20.84 5.77
CA LEU A 201 0.05 19.40 5.88
C LEU A 201 -0.24 18.96 7.31
N SER A 202 0.24 19.70 8.32
CA SER A 202 -0.01 19.44 9.74
C SER A 202 -1.32 20.05 10.28
N GLU A 203 -1.97 20.92 9.50
CA GLU A 203 -3.30 21.46 9.78
C GLU A 203 -4.39 20.48 9.36
N ASP A 204 -5.65 20.71 9.75
CA ASP A 204 -6.77 19.82 9.42
C ASP A 204 -7.20 19.93 7.95
N TRP A 205 -7.39 18.79 7.30
CA TRP A 205 -7.89 18.69 5.92
C TRP A 205 -9.25 17.99 5.90
N VAL A 206 -10.20 18.58 5.17
CA VAL A 206 -11.52 17.97 4.95
C VAL A 206 -11.45 17.00 3.78
N MET A 207 -11.55 15.71 4.09
CA MET A 207 -11.53 14.60 3.15
C MET A 207 -12.96 14.11 2.86
N ASP A 208 -13.29 14.06 1.58
CA ASP A 208 -14.54 13.54 1.07
C ASP A 208 -14.50 12.00 1.08
N THR A 209 -15.59 11.39 1.56
CA THR A 209 -15.75 9.92 1.56
C THR A 209 -16.33 9.40 0.25
N TYR A 210 -16.89 10.27 -0.59
CA TYR A 210 -17.64 9.94 -1.81
C TYR A 210 -18.75 8.91 -1.59
N LYS A 211 -19.35 8.94 -0.40
CA LYS A 211 -20.42 8.06 0.05
C LYS A 211 -21.58 8.89 0.58
N ASP A 212 -22.65 8.21 0.97
CA ASP A 212 -23.73 8.83 1.74
C ASP A 212 -23.21 9.38 3.07
N TYR A 213 -23.26 10.69 3.24
CA TYR A 213 -22.75 11.39 4.43
C TYR A 213 -23.56 11.10 5.71
N ALA A 214 -24.80 10.61 5.59
CA ALA A 214 -25.56 10.17 6.76
C ALA A 214 -24.88 8.97 7.46
N MET A 215 -24.22 8.11 6.69
CA MET A 215 -23.51 6.94 7.20
C MET A 215 -21.99 7.13 7.25
N PHE A 216 -21.44 7.90 6.31
CA PHE A 216 -20.01 8.08 6.12
C PHE A 216 -19.67 9.57 5.98
N PRO A 217 -19.75 10.35 7.07
CA PRO A 217 -19.49 11.78 7.01
C PRO A 217 -18.03 12.07 6.58
N PRO A 218 -17.76 13.27 6.03
CA PRO A 218 -16.40 13.71 5.72
C PRO A 218 -15.46 13.57 6.91
N GLN A 219 -14.22 13.21 6.64
CA GLN A 219 -13.19 13.11 7.66
C GLN A 219 -12.40 14.41 7.72
N THR A 220 -12.07 14.87 8.92
CA THR A 220 -11.25 16.07 9.13
C THR A 220 -10.07 15.72 10.03
N MET A 221 -8.86 15.79 9.47
CA MET A 221 -7.62 15.45 10.17
C MET A 221 -6.40 15.92 9.37
N PRO A 222 -5.21 16.01 9.99
CA PRO A 222 -3.98 16.31 9.26
C PRO A 222 -3.59 15.24 8.24
N LEU A 223 -2.77 15.64 7.27
CA LEU A 223 -2.13 14.71 6.35
C LEU A 223 -0.73 14.31 6.84
N LEU A 224 -0.08 15.15 7.63
CA LEU A 224 1.26 14.93 8.15
C LEU A 224 1.27 15.05 9.67
N TYR A 225 1.85 14.05 10.32
CA TYR A 225 1.93 13.95 11.77
C TYR A 225 3.39 13.84 12.20
N SER A 226 3.74 14.47 13.33
CA SER A 226 4.93 14.13 14.11
C SER A 226 4.47 13.54 15.45
N PHE A 227 4.80 12.28 15.69
CA PHE A 227 4.32 11.54 16.85
C PHE A 227 5.25 10.37 17.19
N ASP A 228 5.59 10.21 18.47
CA ASP A 228 6.44 9.12 18.99
C ASP A 228 7.76 8.96 18.19
N ASP A 229 8.46 10.07 17.96
CA ASP A 229 9.69 10.16 17.16
C ASP A 229 9.56 9.70 15.70
N LYS A 230 8.32 9.63 15.18
CA LYS A 230 8.02 9.32 13.78
C LYS A 230 7.37 10.51 13.09
N VAL A 231 7.62 10.60 11.79
CA VAL A 231 6.82 11.43 10.88
C VAL A 231 5.99 10.50 10.02
N ILE A 232 4.67 10.67 10.06
CA ILE A 232 3.71 9.84 9.34
C ILE A 232 3.00 10.72 8.32
N LEU A 233 3.04 10.32 7.06
CA LEU A 233 2.30 10.96 5.98
C LEU A 233 1.12 10.06 5.61
N ASN A 234 -0.10 10.53 5.84
CA ASN A 234 -1.33 9.91 5.36
C ASN A 234 -1.95 10.85 4.33
N VAL A 235 -1.73 10.56 3.05
CA VAL A 235 -2.14 11.44 1.96
C VAL A 235 -2.83 10.65 0.86
N SER A 236 -4.03 11.11 0.49
CA SER A 236 -4.73 10.65 -0.70
C SER A 236 -5.25 11.84 -1.47
N ARG A 237 -4.73 12.06 -2.68
CA ARG A 237 -5.25 13.12 -3.57
C ARG A 237 -6.74 12.89 -3.88
N TYR A 238 -7.15 11.63 -3.99
CA TYR A 238 -8.52 11.25 -4.32
C TYR A 238 -9.51 11.78 -3.29
N SER A 239 -9.26 11.61 -1.98
CA SER A 239 -10.17 12.09 -0.93
C SER A 239 -10.29 13.61 -0.87
N ILE A 240 -9.37 14.34 -1.51
CA ILE A 240 -9.35 15.81 -1.49
C ILE A 240 -9.94 16.37 -2.78
N THR A 241 -9.52 15.88 -3.95
CA THR A 241 -9.87 16.49 -5.24
C THR A 241 -10.84 15.66 -6.10
N GLY A 242 -11.05 14.39 -5.77
CA GLY A 242 -11.75 13.44 -6.62
C GLY A 242 -10.90 12.94 -7.78
N ILE A 243 -11.53 12.23 -8.72
CA ILE A 243 -10.88 11.64 -9.90
C ILE A 243 -11.88 11.50 -11.05
N GLY A 244 -11.52 11.98 -12.24
CA GLY A 244 -12.33 11.80 -13.45
C GLY A 244 -13.77 12.32 -13.28
N ALA A 245 -14.75 11.42 -13.39
CA ALA A 245 -16.17 11.76 -13.21
C ALA A 245 -16.59 11.85 -11.72
N ILE A 246 -15.80 11.33 -10.78
CA ILE A 246 -16.07 11.51 -9.35
C ILE A 246 -15.56 12.88 -8.95
N GLN A 247 -16.50 13.79 -8.73
CA GLN A 247 -16.25 15.16 -8.31
C GLN A 247 -16.47 15.29 -6.81
N ARG A 248 -15.64 16.10 -6.16
CA ARG A 248 -15.80 16.49 -4.74
C ARG A 248 -17.18 17.10 -4.52
N ASN A 249 -17.81 16.77 -3.39
CA ASN A 249 -19.07 17.38 -3.01
C ASN A 249 -18.92 18.93 -2.89
N PRO A 250 -19.73 19.72 -3.61
CA PRO A 250 -19.65 21.18 -3.61
C PRO A 250 -20.01 21.84 -2.26
N ASP A 251 -20.68 21.12 -1.36
CA ASP A 251 -21.00 21.62 -0.01
C ASP A 251 -19.80 21.59 0.94
N LEU A 252 -18.73 20.88 0.58
CA LEU A 252 -17.47 20.91 1.33
C LEU A 252 -16.68 22.19 1.05
N PRO A 253 -15.80 22.60 1.97
CA PRO A 253 -14.87 23.68 1.70
C PRO A 253 -14.09 23.43 0.38
N PRO A 254 -13.98 24.44 -0.49
CA PRO A 254 -13.25 24.30 -1.74
C PRO A 254 -11.77 24.03 -1.45
N VAL A 255 -11.14 23.23 -2.30
CA VAL A 255 -9.71 22.95 -2.20
C VAL A 255 -8.97 24.23 -2.60
N THR A 256 -8.13 24.73 -1.69
CA THR A 256 -7.38 25.97 -1.93
C THR A 256 -6.19 25.75 -2.88
N GLU A 257 -5.69 26.82 -3.50
CA GLU A 257 -4.50 26.75 -4.35
C GLU A 257 -3.28 26.23 -3.58
N ALA A 258 -3.11 26.65 -2.32
CA ALA A 258 -2.03 26.18 -1.44
C ALA A 258 -2.14 24.67 -1.14
N GLN A 259 -3.35 24.17 -0.95
CA GLN A 259 -3.60 22.73 -0.77
C GLN A 259 -3.26 21.93 -2.03
N LEU A 260 -3.66 22.43 -3.21
CA LEU A 260 -3.29 21.81 -4.48
C LEU A 260 -1.77 21.84 -4.72
N GLU A 261 -1.11 22.95 -4.38
CA GLU A 261 0.34 23.08 -4.45
C GLU A 261 1.05 22.06 -3.55
N ALA A 262 0.60 21.89 -2.31
CA ALA A 262 1.16 20.90 -1.38
C ALA A 262 1.03 19.46 -1.93
N LEU A 263 -0.14 19.10 -2.47
CA LEU A 263 -0.35 17.79 -3.10
C LEU A 263 0.52 17.60 -4.35
N ASN A 264 0.78 18.67 -5.11
CA ASN A 264 1.67 18.64 -6.27
C ASN A 264 3.13 18.50 -5.84
N ALA A 265 3.56 19.20 -4.78
CA ALA A 265 4.91 19.10 -4.24
C ALA A 265 5.23 17.67 -3.78
N ILE A 266 4.32 17.03 -3.03
CA ILE A 266 4.45 15.61 -2.64
C ILE A 266 4.61 14.72 -3.88
N HIS A 267 3.76 14.92 -4.90
CA HIS A 267 3.81 14.11 -6.11
C HIS A 267 5.12 14.29 -6.90
N ILE A 268 5.58 15.52 -7.08
CA ILE A 268 6.82 15.85 -7.79
C ILE A 268 8.03 15.30 -7.03
N LEU A 269 8.07 15.46 -5.71
CA LEU A 269 9.15 14.91 -4.89
C LEU A 269 9.13 13.38 -4.86
N GLY A 270 7.94 12.77 -4.87
CA GLY A 270 7.79 11.33 -5.04
C GLY A 270 8.31 10.84 -6.39
N LEU A 271 8.08 11.58 -7.48
CA LEU A 271 8.64 11.24 -8.80
C LEU A 271 10.16 11.42 -8.84
N LYS A 272 10.68 12.49 -8.22
CA LYS A 272 12.12 12.78 -8.14
C LYS A 272 12.88 11.73 -7.33
N ASN A 273 12.33 11.33 -6.19
CA ASN A 273 13.00 10.45 -5.22
C ASN A 273 12.53 9.00 -5.29
N GLY A 274 11.49 8.70 -6.05
CA GLY A 274 10.95 7.35 -6.17
C GLY A 274 11.62 6.56 -7.29
N PHE A 275 11.22 5.30 -7.40
CA PHE A 275 11.57 4.43 -8.52
C PHE A 275 10.42 3.47 -8.80
N ALA A 276 10.45 2.83 -9.97
CA ALA A 276 9.50 1.80 -10.33
C ALA A 276 10.00 0.44 -9.84
N LEU A 277 9.14 -0.27 -9.09
CA LEU A 277 9.44 -1.63 -8.66
C LEU A 277 9.39 -2.62 -9.83
N PRO A 278 10.07 -3.77 -9.73
CA PRO A 278 9.82 -4.91 -10.59
C PRO A 278 8.33 -5.26 -10.60
N ASN A 279 7.84 -5.71 -11.75
CA ASN A 279 6.42 -5.99 -11.94
C ASN A 279 6.28 -7.27 -12.77
N GLU A 280 6.74 -8.38 -12.23
CA GLU A 280 6.58 -9.71 -12.84
C GLU A 280 5.41 -10.48 -12.19
N PRO A 281 4.75 -11.39 -12.92
CA PRO A 281 3.84 -12.35 -12.30
C PRO A 281 4.58 -13.16 -11.24
N GLY A 282 3.94 -13.37 -10.10
CA GLY A 282 4.52 -14.06 -8.94
C GLY A 282 5.16 -13.13 -7.90
N ASP A 283 5.49 -11.89 -8.26
CA ASP A 283 6.10 -10.96 -7.31
C ASP A 283 5.15 -10.68 -6.13
N ILE A 284 5.71 -10.62 -4.92
CA ILE A 284 5.00 -10.13 -3.72
C ILE A 284 5.77 -8.94 -3.18
N VAL A 285 5.12 -7.78 -3.05
CA VAL A 285 5.70 -6.61 -2.41
C VAL A 285 5.06 -6.37 -1.06
N TYR A 286 5.88 -6.10 -0.05
CA TYR A 286 5.47 -5.61 1.28
C TYR A 286 5.98 -4.18 1.47
N ILE A 287 5.10 -3.28 1.90
CA ILE A 287 5.37 -1.84 2.01
C ILE A 287 4.86 -1.34 3.35
N ASN A 288 5.71 -0.67 4.14
CA ASN A 288 5.27 0.11 5.28
C ASN A 288 4.56 1.37 4.79
N ASN A 289 3.24 1.33 4.85
CA ASN A 289 2.35 2.33 4.31
C ASN A 289 2.34 3.63 5.14
N MET A 290 2.90 3.63 6.36
CA MET A 290 3.08 4.86 7.16
C MET A 290 4.36 5.65 6.80
N ALA A 291 5.33 4.98 6.18
CA ALA A 291 6.65 5.55 5.88
C ALA A 291 6.93 5.67 4.37
N MET A 292 6.05 5.12 3.53
CA MET A 292 6.21 5.09 2.08
C MET A 292 4.98 5.69 1.41
N ILE A 293 5.20 6.38 0.31
CA ILE A 293 4.13 6.74 -0.63
C ILE A 293 4.30 5.90 -1.89
N HIS A 294 3.18 5.47 -2.47
CA HIS A 294 3.18 4.66 -3.67
C HIS A 294 2.27 5.26 -4.73
N GLY A 295 2.59 4.99 -5.98
CA GLY A 295 1.85 5.49 -7.14
C GLY A 295 1.85 4.44 -8.24
N ARG A 296 1.29 4.79 -9.40
CA ARG A 296 1.27 3.89 -10.55
C ARG A 296 1.60 4.68 -11.79
N GLU A 297 2.51 4.14 -12.61
CA GLU A 297 2.77 4.69 -13.94
C GLU A 297 1.48 4.72 -14.77
N ALA A 298 1.45 5.58 -15.79
CA ALA A 298 0.39 5.49 -16.79
C ALA A 298 0.47 4.13 -17.50
N MET A 299 -0.69 3.53 -17.76
CA MET A 299 -0.82 2.40 -18.68
C MET A 299 -0.72 2.99 -20.09
N ASN A 300 0.13 2.42 -20.96
CA ASN A 300 0.50 2.99 -22.28
C ASN A 300 -0.58 3.87 -22.91
N SER A 301 -0.31 5.17 -23.00
CA SER A 301 -1.01 6.10 -23.88
C SER A 301 -0.50 5.89 -25.30
N SER A 302 -0.86 4.78 -25.94
CA SER A 302 -0.73 4.70 -27.39
C SER A 302 -1.74 5.69 -27.97
N ASN A 303 -1.25 6.85 -28.42
CA ASN A 303 -1.97 7.84 -29.23
C ASN A 303 -2.44 7.30 -30.60
N ASP A 304 -2.33 6.00 -30.84
CA ASP A 304 -2.95 5.33 -31.97
C ASP A 304 -4.40 5.00 -31.62
N VAL A 305 -5.29 5.90 -32.04
CA VAL A 305 -6.78 5.82 -31.97
C VAL A 305 -7.35 4.62 -32.76
N LYS A 306 -6.52 3.67 -33.21
CA LYS A 306 -6.91 2.49 -33.99
C LYS A 306 -6.54 1.15 -33.39
N THR A 307 -5.82 1.10 -32.27
CA THR A 307 -5.61 -0.17 -31.55
C THR A 307 -6.74 -0.33 -30.55
N VAL A 308 -7.56 -1.38 -30.71
CA VAL A 308 -8.54 -1.83 -29.72
C VAL A 308 -7.93 -1.64 -28.34
N GLN A 309 -8.57 -0.81 -27.51
CA GLN A 309 -8.21 -0.56 -26.12
C GLN A 309 -8.07 -1.92 -25.45
N ARG A 310 -6.84 -2.44 -25.37
CA ARG A 310 -6.60 -3.81 -24.90
C ARG A 310 -6.97 -3.77 -23.43
N LEU A 311 -8.11 -4.35 -23.09
CA LEU A 311 -8.60 -4.40 -21.73
C LEU A 311 -7.47 -4.96 -20.87
N SER A 312 -7.07 -4.19 -19.87
CA SER A 312 -6.01 -4.60 -18.96
C SER A 312 -6.38 -5.95 -18.35
N LYS A 313 -5.39 -6.84 -18.25
CA LYS A 313 -5.56 -8.16 -17.62
C LYS A 313 -4.87 -8.24 -16.28
N ARG A 314 -4.41 -7.10 -15.74
CA ARG A 314 -3.73 -7.02 -14.45
C ARG A 314 -4.61 -7.63 -13.37
N HIS A 315 -4.01 -8.45 -12.52
CA HIS A 315 -4.64 -9.01 -11.34
C HIS A 315 -3.63 -8.95 -10.21
N LYS A 316 -3.99 -8.25 -9.13
CA LYS A 316 -3.23 -8.31 -7.88
C LYS A 316 -4.13 -8.79 -6.74
N MET A 317 -3.59 -9.55 -5.81
CA MET A 317 -4.20 -9.76 -4.50
C MET A 317 -3.59 -8.81 -3.48
N ARG A 318 -4.39 -8.31 -2.54
CA ARG A 318 -3.97 -7.36 -1.51
C ARG A 318 -4.31 -7.86 -0.10
N LEU A 319 -3.37 -7.67 0.81
CA LEU A 319 -3.56 -7.77 2.26
C LEU A 319 -3.18 -6.45 2.93
N HIS A 320 -3.88 -6.10 4.01
CA HIS A 320 -3.38 -5.18 5.02
C HIS A 320 -2.83 -6.03 6.15
N LEU A 321 -1.63 -5.76 6.60
CA LEU A 321 -0.93 -6.56 7.59
C LEU A 321 -0.45 -5.68 8.73
N ARG A 322 -0.40 -6.26 9.93
CA ARG A 322 0.11 -5.60 11.14
C ARG A 322 0.95 -6.57 11.95
N ASP A 323 2.06 -6.05 12.47
CA ASP A 323 2.90 -6.76 13.41
C ASP A 323 2.86 -6.04 14.76
N PRO A 324 2.05 -6.50 15.73
CA PRO A 324 1.92 -5.85 17.02
C PRO A 324 3.24 -5.69 17.78
N GLN A 325 4.27 -6.49 17.48
CA GLN A 325 5.58 -6.37 18.12
C GLN A 325 6.41 -5.19 17.56
N ARG A 326 6.03 -4.64 16.40
CA ARG A 326 6.79 -3.62 15.67
C ARG A 326 5.96 -2.40 15.27
N ALA A 327 4.64 -2.49 15.36
CA ALA A 327 3.71 -1.45 14.97
C ALA A 327 4.08 -0.13 15.67
N TRP A 328 4.08 0.96 14.90
CA TRP A 328 4.31 2.28 15.45
C TRP A 328 3.10 2.68 16.31
N LYS A 329 3.34 3.53 17.31
CA LYS A 329 2.21 4.19 17.98
C LYS A 329 1.56 5.17 17.01
N LEU A 330 0.25 5.28 17.08
CA LEU A 330 -0.53 6.10 16.16
C LEU A 330 -1.00 7.40 16.84
N PRO A 331 -0.99 8.52 16.10
CA PRO A 331 -1.76 9.70 16.46
C PRO A 331 -3.23 9.33 16.70
N ARG A 332 -3.87 9.98 17.69
CA ARG A 332 -5.26 9.71 18.08
C ARG A 332 -6.23 9.79 16.90
N GLN A 333 -5.99 10.68 15.95
CA GLN A 333 -6.82 10.91 14.77
C GLN A 333 -6.81 9.72 13.80
N LEU A 334 -5.72 8.94 13.75
CA LEU A 334 -5.58 7.76 12.90
C LEU A 334 -6.13 6.49 13.55
N GLN A 335 -6.24 6.46 14.88
CA GLN A 335 -6.65 5.28 15.65
C GLN A 335 -7.99 4.67 15.17
N PRO A 336 -9.07 5.45 14.92
CA PRO A 336 -10.34 4.87 14.50
C PRO A 336 -10.26 4.12 13.16
N VAL A 337 -9.44 4.60 12.23
CA VAL A 337 -9.22 3.95 10.92
C VAL A 337 -8.50 2.62 11.12
N TRP A 338 -7.50 2.58 12.00
CA TRP A 338 -6.77 1.34 12.31
C TRP A 338 -7.60 0.34 13.11
N ASP A 339 -8.47 0.80 14.03
CA ASP A 339 -9.38 -0.05 14.78
C ASP A 339 -10.43 -0.70 13.86
N ASN A 340 -10.87 0.02 12.83
CA ASN A 340 -11.75 -0.53 11.80
C ASN A 340 -11.03 -1.61 10.97
N ILE A 341 -9.74 -1.43 10.67
CA ILE A 341 -8.96 -2.38 9.87
C ILE A 341 -8.54 -3.59 10.69
N TYR A 342 -8.05 -3.41 11.92
CA TYR A 342 -7.37 -4.46 12.71
C TYR A 342 -8.09 -4.85 14.00
N GLY A 343 -9.17 -4.16 14.38
CA GLY A 343 -9.93 -4.54 15.57
C GLY A 343 -10.60 -5.91 15.43
N PRO A 344 -11.28 -6.39 16.48
CA PRO A 344 -11.98 -7.67 16.45
C PRO A 344 -13.12 -7.67 15.41
N ASN A 345 -13.54 -8.85 14.93
CA ASN A 345 -14.79 -8.96 14.17
C ASN A 345 -15.93 -8.24 14.92
N GLN A 346 -16.91 -7.74 14.19
CA GLN A 346 -18.21 -7.50 14.84
C GLN A 346 -18.66 -8.84 15.44
N GLU A 347 -19.20 -8.82 16.66
CA GLU A 347 -19.92 -9.99 17.16
C GLU A 347 -21.11 -10.25 16.21
N ASP A 348 -21.31 -11.51 15.81
CA ASP A 348 -22.37 -11.92 14.87
C ASP A 348 -23.78 -11.53 15.34
#